data_AF-A0A931LFD6-F1
#
_entry.id   AF-A0A931LFD6-F1
#
_cell.length_a   1.000
_cell.length_b   1.000
_cell.length_c   1.000
_cell.angle_alpha   90.00
_cell.angle_beta   90.00
_cell.angle_gamma   90.00
#
_symmetry.space_group_name_H-M   'P 1'
#
loop_
_entity.id
_entity.type
_entity.pdbx_description
1 polymer ?
#
loop_
_entity_poly.entity_id
_entity_poly.type
_entity_poly.pdbx_seq_one_letter_code
_entity_poly.pdbx_strand_id
1 'polypeptide(L)'
;MRGRSWLAAGVFALGLGFSGGAAAAPPDDRVLPPEMHQSDKGRALAAKHARALRDLNAEIYHCMPWVEIQKHSIGFYKPRHLAGDNRYLSIRIYIEQEPSPQFSNLAMEQRAAAMFSRYVGPLLRRMTRHAGVRNDDTIDGFTMILEWRKQAVRVAGERPIHETIAVFLEKVDVEEFLSGQTPTRDLATKARVLAFSGETALGDLRLAAWDDDFVSTFRVQNYQLAPGVVCQ
;
A
#
# COMPACT_ATOMS: atom_id res chain seq x y z
N MET A 1 -31.53 -62.57 -39.73
CA MET A 1 -30.12 -62.17 -39.93
C MET A 1 -30.09 -60.81 -40.62
N ARG A 2 -29.40 -59.81 -40.04
CA ARG A 2 -29.29 -58.39 -40.44
C ARG A 2 -30.64 -57.62 -40.39
N GLY A 3 -30.79 -56.44 -39.80
CA GLY A 3 -29.89 -55.51 -39.12
C GLY A 3 -30.61 -54.15 -38.99
N ARG A 4 -30.22 -53.35 -37.99
CA ARG A 4 -30.48 -51.90 -37.81
C ARG A 4 -31.91 -51.45 -37.51
N SER A 5 -32.13 -51.13 -36.24
CA SER A 5 -32.89 -49.99 -35.70
C SER A 5 -32.35 -49.81 -34.26
N TRP A 6 -32.17 -48.66 -33.62
CA TRP A 6 -32.95 -47.42 -33.59
C TRP A 6 -32.03 -46.22 -33.27
N LEU A 7 -32.42 -45.04 -33.76
CA LEU A 7 -31.92 -43.73 -33.37
C LEU A 7 -32.30 -43.44 -31.92
N ALA A 8 -31.36 -42.99 -31.09
CA ALA A 8 -31.64 -42.31 -29.84
C ALA A 8 -30.89 -40.97 -29.83
N ALA A 9 -31.64 -39.90 -30.08
CA ALA A 9 -31.18 -38.52 -29.93
C ALA A 9 -31.10 -38.19 -28.44
N GLY A 10 -29.88 -38.14 -27.89
CA GLY A 10 -29.61 -37.59 -26.56
C GLY A 10 -29.30 -36.11 -26.66
N VAL A 11 -30.23 -35.26 -26.21
CA VAL A 11 -30.02 -33.82 -26.04
C VAL A 11 -29.01 -33.62 -24.91
N PHE A 12 -27.78 -33.21 -25.25
CA PHE A 12 -26.83 -32.69 -24.27
C PHE A 12 -27.24 -31.26 -23.90
N ALA A 13 -27.87 -31.11 -22.74
CA ALA A 13 -28.04 -29.80 -22.12
C ALA A 13 -26.67 -29.33 -21.62
N LEU A 14 -26.02 -28.45 -22.40
CA LEU A 14 -24.86 -27.68 -21.95
C LEU A 14 -25.33 -26.71 -20.87
N GLY A 15 -25.17 -27.12 -19.62
CA GLY A 15 -25.21 -26.20 -18.48
C GLY A 15 -24.05 -25.22 -18.62
N LEU A 16 -24.34 -24.02 -19.11
CA LEU A 16 -23.47 -22.86 -18.98
C LEU A 16 -23.38 -22.53 -17.49
N GLY A 17 -22.46 -23.18 -16.79
CA GLY A 17 -22.05 -22.78 -15.46
C GLY A 17 -21.46 -21.38 -15.56
N PHE A 18 -22.15 -20.40 -14.99
CA PHE A 18 -21.59 -19.09 -14.73
C PHE A 18 -20.38 -19.27 -13.82
N SER A 19 -19.19 -19.20 -14.40
CA SER A 19 -17.95 -18.97 -13.66
C SER A 19 -18.06 -17.58 -13.04
N GLY A 20 -18.68 -17.48 -11.86
CA GLY A 20 -18.52 -16.32 -11.01
C GLY A 20 -17.02 -16.13 -10.82
N GLY A 21 -16.48 -15.01 -11.32
CA GLY A 21 -15.07 -14.70 -11.18
C GLY A 21 -14.72 -14.76 -9.69
N ALA A 22 -13.88 -15.73 -9.31
CA ALA A 22 -13.34 -15.79 -7.97
C ALA A 22 -12.56 -14.49 -7.77
N ALA A 23 -13.07 -13.60 -6.91
CA ALA A 23 -12.29 -12.47 -6.46
C ALA A 23 -11.01 -13.04 -5.85
N ALA A 24 -9.86 -12.69 -6.42
CA ALA A 24 -8.59 -13.19 -5.94
C ALA A 24 -8.39 -12.75 -4.48
N ALA A 25 -7.86 -13.64 -3.64
CA ALA A 25 -7.60 -13.34 -2.25
C ALA A 25 -6.29 -12.54 -2.11
N PRO A 26 -6.17 -11.65 -1.12
CA PRO A 26 -4.92 -10.95 -0.85
C PRO A 26 -3.81 -11.96 -0.52
N PRO A 27 -2.60 -11.82 -1.09
CA PRO A 27 -1.49 -12.69 -0.73
C PRO A 27 -1.10 -12.53 0.75
N ASP A 28 -0.95 -13.63 1.47
CA ASP A 28 -0.59 -13.60 2.90
C ASP A 28 0.88 -13.22 3.15
N ASP A 29 1.74 -13.35 2.14
CA ASP A 29 3.18 -13.11 2.26
C ASP A 29 3.58 -11.62 2.32
N ARG A 30 2.61 -10.71 2.33
CA ARG A 30 2.86 -9.26 2.42
C ARG A 30 3.11 -8.79 3.84
N VAL A 31 2.59 -9.51 4.84
CA VAL A 31 2.85 -9.27 6.26
C VAL A 31 4.11 -10.03 6.68
N LEU A 32 5.04 -9.33 7.33
CA LEU A 32 6.24 -9.93 7.90
C LEU A 32 5.84 -10.83 9.08
N PRO A 33 6.19 -12.13 9.07
CA PRO A 33 5.90 -13.02 10.18
C PRO A 33 6.59 -12.58 11.50
N PRO A 34 5.98 -12.81 12.67
CA PRO A 34 6.58 -12.42 13.95
C PRO A 34 8.02 -12.92 14.12
N GLU A 35 8.30 -14.17 13.82
CA GLU A 35 9.60 -14.83 13.95
C GLU A 35 10.72 -14.18 13.10
N MET A 36 10.37 -13.43 12.07
CA MET A 36 11.36 -12.70 11.24
C MET A 36 11.72 -11.33 11.80
N HIS A 37 11.12 -10.90 12.92
CA HIS A 37 11.48 -9.67 13.61
C HIS A 37 12.71 -9.87 14.52
N GLN A 38 13.65 -8.93 14.43
CA GLN A 38 14.96 -9.05 15.07
C GLN A 38 14.95 -8.76 16.59
N SER A 39 13.95 -8.06 17.13
CA SER A 39 13.85 -7.77 18.57
C SER A 39 12.58 -8.35 19.21
N ASP A 40 12.62 -8.53 20.53
CA ASP A 40 11.47 -8.98 21.32
C ASP A 40 10.27 -8.04 21.17
N LYS A 41 10.51 -6.72 21.22
CA LYS A 41 9.45 -5.72 21.01
C LYS A 41 8.78 -5.89 19.64
N GLY A 42 9.58 -6.03 18.58
CA GLY A 42 9.07 -6.25 17.22
C GLY A 42 8.26 -7.54 17.10
N ARG A 43 8.75 -8.65 17.68
CA ARG A 43 8.03 -9.93 17.72
C ARG A 43 6.70 -9.82 18.45
N ALA A 44 6.71 -9.20 19.63
CA ALA A 44 5.52 -9.01 20.46
C ALA A 44 4.46 -8.15 19.75
N LEU A 45 4.87 -7.03 19.14
CA LEU A 45 3.98 -6.17 18.36
C LEU A 45 3.37 -6.91 17.16
N ALA A 46 4.18 -7.65 16.40
CA ALA A 46 3.73 -8.42 15.25
C ALA A 46 2.72 -9.52 15.65
N ALA A 47 2.98 -10.23 16.75
CA ALA A 47 2.05 -11.23 17.27
C ALA A 47 0.74 -10.60 17.78
N LYS A 48 0.84 -9.52 18.57
CA LYS A 48 -0.30 -8.80 19.15
C LYS A 48 -1.23 -8.23 18.07
N HIS A 49 -0.67 -7.67 17.00
CA HIS A 49 -1.42 -6.98 15.95
C HIS A 49 -1.59 -7.79 14.65
N ALA A 50 -1.31 -9.10 14.67
CA ALA A 50 -1.33 -9.96 13.48
C ALA A 50 -2.65 -9.89 12.67
N ARG A 51 -3.79 -9.71 13.34
CA ARG A 51 -5.08 -9.51 12.66
C ARG A 51 -5.14 -8.15 11.96
N ALA A 52 -4.77 -7.07 12.65
CA ALA A 52 -4.77 -5.72 12.08
C ALA A 52 -3.84 -5.60 10.87
N LEU A 53 -2.68 -6.27 10.88
CA LEU A 53 -1.76 -6.28 9.73
C LEU A 53 -2.35 -7.01 8.51
N ARG A 54 -3.06 -8.12 8.73
CA ARG A 54 -3.76 -8.85 7.66
C ARG A 54 -4.95 -8.08 7.12
N ASP A 55 -5.73 -7.46 8.00
CA ASP A 55 -6.86 -6.62 7.63
C ASP A 55 -6.39 -5.40 6.81
N LEU A 56 -5.26 -4.77 7.18
CA LEU A 56 -4.62 -3.70 6.39
C LEU A 56 -4.21 -4.18 4.99
N ASN A 57 -3.58 -5.35 4.89
CA ASN A 57 -3.20 -5.94 3.60
C ASN A 57 -4.43 -6.19 2.71
N ALA A 58 -5.47 -6.81 3.26
CA ALA A 58 -6.72 -7.08 2.55
C ALA A 58 -7.42 -5.79 2.09
N GLU A 59 -7.45 -4.78 2.96
CA GLU A 59 -8.05 -3.48 2.66
C GLU A 59 -7.33 -2.80 1.49
N ILE A 60 -6.00 -2.74 1.51
CA ILE A 60 -5.24 -2.13 0.40
C ILE A 60 -5.41 -2.94 -0.88
N TYR A 61 -5.32 -4.26 -0.80
CA TYR A 61 -5.49 -5.15 -1.96
C TYR A 61 -6.82 -4.95 -2.67
N HIS A 62 -7.92 -4.79 -1.93
CA HIS A 62 -9.24 -4.59 -2.52
C HIS A 62 -9.56 -3.13 -2.86
N CYS A 63 -9.10 -2.17 -2.05
CA CYS A 63 -9.54 -0.78 -2.16
C CYS A 63 -8.57 0.12 -2.92
N MET A 64 -7.37 -0.36 -3.20
CA MET A 64 -6.34 0.36 -3.96
C MET A 64 -5.73 -0.59 -5.01
N PRO A 65 -6.51 -1.10 -5.98
CA PRO A 65 -6.04 -2.11 -6.94
C PRO A 65 -4.92 -1.63 -7.88
N TRP A 66 -4.59 -0.34 -7.88
CA TRP A 66 -3.44 0.25 -8.58
C TRP A 66 -2.16 0.28 -7.71
N VAL A 67 -2.21 -0.35 -6.53
CA VAL A 67 -1.10 -0.40 -5.57
C VAL A 67 -0.73 -1.84 -5.29
N GLU A 68 0.57 -2.13 -5.35
CA GLU A 68 1.13 -3.40 -4.95
C GLU A 68 1.89 -3.24 -3.62
N ILE A 69 1.64 -4.16 -2.69
CA ILE A 69 2.48 -4.35 -1.50
C ILE A 69 3.48 -5.46 -1.84
N GLN A 70 4.77 -5.28 -1.60
CA GLN A 70 5.75 -6.34 -1.83
C GLN A 70 5.77 -7.35 -0.66
N LYS A 71 6.38 -8.52 -0.89
CA LYS A 71 6.59 -9.52 0.15
C LYS A 71 7.24 -8.89 1.40
N HIS A 72 6.71 -9.24 2.58
CA HIS A 72 7.20 -8.77 3.87
C HIS A 72 7.38 -7.25 3.94
N SER A 73 6.40 -6.50 3.43
CA SER A 73 6.45 -5.03 3.41
C SER A 73 5.49 -4.38 4.41
N ILE A 74 4.67 -5.16 5.13
CA ILE A 74 3.89 -4.72 6.29
C ILE A 74 4.47 -5.35 7.56
N GLY A 75 4.76 -4.55 8.59
CA GLY A 75 5.32 -5.06 9.85
C GLY A 75 5.90 -3.98 10.77
N PHE A 76 6.62 -4.39 11.82
CA PHE A 76 7.20 -3.47 12.81
C PHE A 76 8.71 -3.31 12.65
N TYR A 77 9.12 -2.31 11.87
CA TYR A 77 10.53 -2.10 11.51
C TYR A 77 11.16 -1.00 12.35
N LYS A 78 12.48 -1.08 12.51
CA LYS A 78 13.29 -0.02 13.09
C LYS A 78 13.72 0.97 12.01
N PRO A 79 13.36 2.27 12.09
CA PRO A 79 13.94 3.29 11.22
C PRO A 79 15.47 3.34 11.40
N ARG A 80 16.21 3.28 10.29
CA ARG A 80 17.69 3.18 10.32
C ARG A 80 18.37 4.39 10.98
N HIS A 81 17.73 5.55 10.94
CA HIS A 81 18.27 6.81 11.46
C HIS A 81 18.03 6.98 12.97
N LEU A 82 17.26 6.09 13.62
CA LEU A 82 16.98 6.17 15.06
C LEU A 82 17.87 5.21 15.86
N ALA A 83 18.29 5.68 17.03
CA ALA A 83 18.92 4.84 18.05
C ALA A 83 17.87 3.94 18.75
N GLY A 84 18.32 2.99 19.58
CA GLY A 84 17.42 2.15 20.39
C GLY A 84 16.57 1.14 19.61
N ASP A 85 15.53 0.62 20.27
CA ASP A 85 14.58 -0.36 19.72
C ASP A 85 13.24 0.30 19.33
N ASN A 86 13.32 1.41 18.59
CA ASN A 86 12.14 2.09 18.04
C ASN A 86 11.49 1.21 16.97
N ARG A 87 10.21 0.89 17.12
CA ARG A 87 9.40 0.01 16.27
C ARG A 87 8.25 0.79 15.68
N TYR A 88 8.38 1.09 14.40
CA TYR A 88 7.39 1.78 13.62
C TYR A 88 6.53 0.75 12.91
N LEU A 89 5.21 0.95 12.90
CA LEU A 89 4.36 0.21 11.97
C LEU A 89 4.67 0.72 10.56
N SER A 90 5.20 -0.14 9.71
CA SER A 90 5.64 0.24 8.37
C SER A 90 4.85 -0.46 7.30
N ILE A 91 4.63 0.26 6.20
CA ILE A 91 4.18 -0.29 4.93
C ILE A 91 5.07 0.22 3.79
N ARG A 92 5.43 -0.66 2.85
CA ARG A 92 5.99 -0.28 1.54
C ARG A 92 5.01 -0.63 0.43
N ILE A 93 4.72 0.36 -0.40
CA ILE A 93 3.85 0.21 -1.55
C ILE A 93 4.55 0.63 -2.84
N TYR A 94 4.29 -0.13 -3.90
CA TYR A 94 4.56 0.25 -5.27
C TYR A 94 3.27 0.79 -5.89
N ILE A 95 3.33 2.00 -6.43
CA ILE A 95 2.20 2.70 -7.01
C ILE A 95 2.30 2.56 -8.53
N GLU A 96 1.37 1.81 -9.10
CA GLU A 96 1.24 1.74 -10.55
C GLU A 96 0.66 3.07 -11.05
N GLN A 97 1.34 3.66 -12.02
CA GLN A 97 0.94 4.92 -12.63
C GLN A 97 0.86 4.75 -14.14
N GLU A 98 -0.23 5.26 -14.71
CA GLU A 98 -0.28 5.50 -16.15
C GLU A 98 0.80 6.52 -16.55
N PRO A 99 1.45 6.35 -17.71
CA PRO A 99 2.38 7.33 -18.25
C PRO A 99 1.75 8.73 -18.34
N SER A 100 2.33 9.70 -17.65
CA SER A 100 1.95 11.11 -17.67
C SER A 100 3.18 11.98 -17.94
N PRO A 101 3.26 12.61 -19.12
CA PRO A 101 4.31 13.60 -19.41
C PRO A 101 4.31 14.76 -18.40
N GLN A 102 3.13 15.18 -17.95
CA GLN A 102 2.99 16.27 -16.98
C GLN A 102 3.66 15.91 -15.65
N PHE A 103 3.38 14.72 -15.12
CA PHE A 103 4.00 14.24 -13.88
C PHE A 103 5.51 14.00 -14.05
N SER A 104 5.91 13.46 -15.20
CA SER A 104 7.31 13.10 -15.48
C SER A 104 8.22 14.30 -15.62
N ASN A 105 7.69 15.43 -16.09
CA ASN A 105 8.44 16.69 -16.27
C ASN A 105 8.63 17.48 -14.97
N LEU A 106 8.00 17.08 -13.86
CA LEU A 106 8.18 17.73 -12.56
C LEU A 106 9.62 17.52 -12.02
N ALA A 107 10.04 18.34 -11.06
CA ALA A 107 11.21 18.02 -10.25
C ALA A 107 10.91 16.83 -9.31
N MET A 108 11.95 16.15 -8.82
CA MET A 108 11.77 15.00 -7.90
C MET A 108 10.99 15.39 -6.64
N GLU A 109 11.28 16.56 -6.08
CA GLU A 109 10.61 17.12 -4.91
C GLU A 109 9.12 17.36 -5.16
N GLN A 110 8.77 17.80 -6.36
CA GLN A 110 7.38 18.02 -6.77
C GLN A 110 6.64 16.69 -6.98
N ARG A 111 7.29 15.68 -7.58
CA ARG A 111 6.73 14.32 -7.67
C ARG A 111 6.55 13.70 -6.29
N ALA A 112 7.53 13.84 -5.41
CA ALA A 112 7.47 13.39 -4.03
C ALA A 112 6.34 14.07 -3.25
N ALA A 113 6.16 15.39 -3.41
CA ALA A 113 5.05 16.12 -2.79
C ALA A 113 3.68 15.63 -3.27
N ALA A 114 3.53 15.32 -4.57
CA ALA A 114 2.30 14.74 -5.10
C ALA A 114 2.03 13.34 -4.53
N MET A 115 3.05 12.49 -4.46
CA MET A 115 2.94 11.15 -3.87
C MET A 115 2.61 11.20 -2.38
N PHE A 116 3.27 12.08 -1.64
CA PHE A 116 2.98 12.32 -0.24
C PHE A 116 1.52 12.72 -0.04
N SER A 117 1.08 13.79 -0.72
CA SER A 117 -0.26 14.38 -0.57
C SER A 117 -1.36 13.37 -0.85
N ARG A 118 -1.15 12.54 -1.88
CA ARG A 118 -2.11 11.52 -2.32
C ARG A 118 -2.21 10.33 -1.39
N TYR A 119 -1.10 9.82 -0.87
CA TYR A 119 -1.07 8.49 -0.24
C TYR A 119 -0.85 8.51 1.27
N VAL A 120 -0.11 9.47 1.82
CA VAL A 120 0.30 9.43 3.24
C VAL A 120 -0.89 9.50 4.18
N GLY A 121 -1.76 10.51 4.02
CA GLY A 121 -2.94 10.68 4.88
C GLY A 121 -3.88 9.47 4.83
N PRO A 122 -4.33 9.04 3.64
CA PRO A 122 -5.18 7.85 3.51
C PRO A 122 -4.55 6.58 4.07
N LEU A 123 -3.27 6.28 3.76
CA LEU A 123 -2.59 5.10 4.29
C LEU A 123 -2.50 5.14 5.81
N LEU A 124 -2.19 6.30 6.39
CA LEU A 124 -2.09 6.45 7.83
C LEU A 124 -3.42 6.16 8.55
N ARG A 125 -4.55 6.59 7.97
CA ARG A 125 -5.89 6.26 8.49
C ARG A 125 -6.16 4.76 8.41
N ARG A 126 -5.75 4.08 7.33
CA ARG A 126 -5.88 2.61 7.20
C ARG A 126 -5.01 1.86 8.20
N MET A 127 -3.75 2.27 8.36
CA MET A 127 -2.80 1.67 9.31
C MET A 127 -3.26 1.80 10.77
N THR A 128 -4.09 2.80 11.07
CA THR A 128 -4.60 3.09 12.43
C THR A 128 -6.08 2.78 12.61
N ARG A 129 -6.70 2.11 11.64
CA ARG A 129 -8.13 1.77 11.66
C ARG A 129 -8.51 0.88 12.86
N HIS A 130 -7.61 -0.02 13.24
CA HIS A 130 -7.79 -0.83 14.44
C HIS A 130 -7.45 -0.02 15.68
N ALA A 131 -8.42 0.14 16.59
CA ALA A 131 -8.23 0.83 17.86
C ALA A 131 -7.08 0.22 18.69
N GLY A 132 -6.86 -1.09 18.58
CA GLY A 132 -5.72 -1.75 19.22
C GLY A 132 -4.36 -1.23 18.75
N VAL A 133 -4.19 -0.93 17.46
CA VAL A 133 -2.97 -0.30 16.93
C VAL A 133 -2.91 1.18 17.31
N ARG A 134 -4.05 1.88 17.21
CA ARG A 134 -4.14 3.30 17.54
C ARG A 134 -3.77 3.57 19.01
N ASN A 135 -4.22 2.74 19.94
CA ASN A 135 -4.06 2.97 21.38
C ASN A 135 -2.87 2.20 21.99
N ASP A 136 -2.00 1.61 21.17
CA ASP A 136 -0.80 0.91 21.67
C ASP A 136 0.39 1.86 21.77
N ASP A 137 0.68 2.27 23.01
CA ASP A 137 1.81 3.16 23.35
C ASP A 137 3.18 2.51 23.11
N THR A 138 3.23 1.20 22.85
CA THR A 138 4.48 0.52 22.50
C THR A 138 4.85 0.68 21.03
N ILE A 139 3.97 1.26 20.20
CA ILE A 139 4.27 1.62 18.80
C ILE A 139 4.84 3.03 18.78
N ASP A 140 6.11 3.17 18.37
CA ASP A 140 6.81 4.47 18.47
C ASP A 140 6.49 5.42 17.30
N GLY A 141 5.98 4.89 16.19
CA GLY A 141 5.63 5.70 15.03
C GLY A 141 5.17 4.90 13.83
N PHE A 142 5.11 5.57 12.68
CA PHE A 142 4.58 5.03 11.43
C PHE A 142 5.54 5.33 10.28
N THR A 143 5.73 4.34 9.40
CA THR A 143 6.52 4.51 8.17
C THR A 143 5.70 4.16 6.94
N MET A 144 5.65 5.06 5.96
CA MET A 144 5.12 4.75 4.64
C MET A 144 6.23 4.92 3.61
N ILE A 145 6.56 3.85 2.91
CA ILE A 145 7.51 3.86 1.80
C ILE A 145 6.70 3.82 0.51
N LEU A 146 6.74 4.92 -0.23
CA LEU A 146 6.03 5.08 -1.49
C LEU A 146 7.04 4.94 -2.63
N GLU A 147 6.80 3.99 -3.51
CA GLU A 147 7.64 3.74 -4.68
C GLU A 147 6.80 3.90 -5.94
N TRP A 148 7.35 4.56 -6.96
CA TRP A 148 6.70 4.70 -8.26
C TRP A 148 7.74 4.65 -9.38
N ARG A 149 7.27 4.34 -10.59
CA ARG A 149 8.14 4.27 -11.75
C ARG A 149 8.49 5.66 -12.26
N LYS A 150 9.78 5.92 -12.49
CA LYS A 150 10.26 7.09 -13.23
C LYS A 150 9.88 6.93 -14.70
N GLN A 151 9.05 7.83 -15.23
CA GLN A 151 8.51 7.70 -16.60
C GLN A 151 9.27 8.59 -17.61
N ALA A 152 10.61 8.55 -17.57
CA ALA A 152 11.44 9.18 -18.59
C ALA A 152 11.33 8.46 -19.94
N VAL A 153 11.61 9.15 -21.06
CA VAL A 153 11.78 8.53 -22.38
C VAL A 153 12.98 7.59 -22.32
N ARG A 154 12.81 6.32 -22.69
CA ARG A 154 13.87 5.30 -22.57
C ARG A 154 14.22 4.65 -23.89
N VAL A 155 15.49 4.26 -23.99
CA VAL A 155 15.98 3.32 -25.00
C VAL A 155 15.40 1.93 -24.69
N ALA A 156 14.98 1.21 -25.72
CA ALA A 156 14.44 -0.14 -25.55
C ALA A 156 15.47 -1.07 -24.87
N GLY A 157 15.04 -1.81 -23.84
CA GLY A 157 15.85 -2.82 -23.15
C GLY A 157 16.41 -2.42 -21.78
N GLU A 158 16.26 -1.16 -21.35
CA GLU A 158 16.73 -0.76 -20.02
C GLU A 158 15.76 -1.14 -18.88
N ARG A 159 16.30 -1.51 -17.71
CA ARG A 159 15.53 -1.92 -16.52
C ARG A 159 14.75 -0.75 -15.90
N PRO A 160 13.46 -0.89 -15.54
CA PRO A 160 12.66 0.14 -14.85
C PRO A 160 13.41 0.79 -13.68
N ILE A 161 13.41 2.13 -13.64
CA ILE A 161 13.95 2.91 -12.53
C ILE A 161 12.77 3.34 -11.67
N HIS A 162 12.88 3.14 -10.36
CA HIS A 162 11.86 3.53 -9.40
C HIS A 162 12.37 4.66 -8.51
N GLU A 163 11.54 5.67 -8.35
CA GLU A 163 11.74 6.70 -7.34
C GLU A 163 11.04 6.27 -6.06
N THR A 164 11.57 6.70 -4.92
CA THR A 164 11.04 6.30 -3.61
C THR A 164 11.11 7.45 -2.64
N ILE A 165 10.07 7.59 -1.82
CA ILE A 165 10.15 8.32 -0.55
C ILE A 165 9.82 7.39 0.61
N ALA A 166 10.60 7.50 1.68
CA ALA A 166 10.29 6.91 2.98
C ALA A 166 9.88 8.02 3.93
N VAL A 167 8.61 7.99 4.34
CA VAL A 167 8.00 8.97 5.23
C VAL A 167 7.96 8.39 6.62
N PHE A 168 8.56 9.07 7.58
CA PHE A 168 8.58 8.69 8.99
C PHE A 168 7.82 9.73 9.80
N LEU A 169 6.88 9.26 10.62
CA LEU A 169 6.07 10.08 11.52
C LEU A 169 6.12 9.49 12.92
N GLU A 170 6.30 10.34 13.92
CA GLU A 170 6.22 9.93 15.32
C GLU A 170 4.77 9.67 15.72
N LYS A 171 4.56 8.81 16.72
CA LYS A 171 3.22 8.46 17.21
C LYS A 171 2.36 9.69 17.55
N VAL A 172 2.96 10.67 18.23
CA VAL A 172 2.28 11.90 18.65
C VAL A 172 1.76 12.74 17.49
N ASP A 173 2.54 12.88 16.42
CA ASP A 173 2.14 13.64 15.23
C ASP A 173 0.99 12.95 14.49
N VAL A 174 1.01 11.61 14.47
CA VAL A 174 -0.05 10.80 13.89
C VAL A 174 -1.35 10.95 14.69
N GLU A 175 -1.29 10.94 16.01
CA GLU A 175 -2.46 11.14 16.86
C GLU A 175 -3.09 12.53 16.66
N GLU A 176 -2.26 13.56 16.57
CA GLU A 176 -2.71 14.93 16.29
C GLU A 176 -3.41 15.01 14.92
N PHE A 177 -2.83 14.43 13.87
CA PHE A 177 -3.45 14.33 12.55
C PHE A 177 -4.79 13.56 12.57
N LEU A 178 -4.83 12.41 13.25
CA LEU A 178 -6.04 11.57 13.33
C LEU A 178 -7.16 12.22 14.15
N SER A 179 -6.81 13.11 15.08
CA SER A 179 -7.79 13.92 15.83
C SER A 179 -8.34 15.10 15.02
N GLY A 180 -7.80 15.37 13.84
CA GLY A 180 -8.17 16.51 13.00
C GLY A 180 -7.52 17.83 13.41
N GLN A 181 -6.59 17.81 14.37
CA GLN A 181 -5.86 19.00 14.83
C GLN A 181 -4.78 19.44 13.83
N THR A 182 -4.24 18.52 13.04
CA THR A 182 -3.26 18.80 11.97
C THR A 182 -3.84 18.41 10.60
N PRO A 183 -3.94 19.33 9.62
CA PRO A 183 -4.29 18.97 8.24
C PRO A 183 -3.12 18.27 7.52
N THR A 184 -3.37 17.60 6.39
CA THR A 184 -2.33 16.84 5.64
C THR A 184 -1.14 17.71 5.24
N ARG A 185 -1.42 18.97 4.88
CA ARG A 185 -0.39 19.97 4.56
C ARG A 185 0.66 20.11 5.67
N ASP A 186 0.21 20.15 6.91
CA ASP A 186 1.07 20.38 8.06
C ASP A 186 1.75 19.08 8.52
N LEU A 187 1.15 17.92 8.22
CA LEU A 187 1.75 16.61 8.45
C LEU A 187 3.11 16.45 7.74
N ALA A 188 3.25 17.02 6.53
CA ALA A 188 4.52 17.00 5.80
C ALA A 188 5.64 17.79 6.47
N THR A 189 5.31 18.77 7.30
CA THR A 189 6.31 19.58 8.02
C THR A 189 6.86 18.85 9.24
N LYS A 190 6.02 18.01 9.86
CA LYS A 190 6.33 17.13 10.99
C LYS A 190 7.05 15.86 10.55
N ALA A 191 6.73 15.35 9.36
CA ALA A 191 7.37 14.17 8.82
C ALA A 191 8.86 14.36 8.55
N ARG A 192 9.65 13.32 8.83
CA ARG A 192 10.96 13.13 8.19
C ARG A 192 10.76 12.38 6.89
N VAL A 193 11.17 12.95 5.76
CA VAL A 193 11.00 12.34 4.44
C VAL A 193 12.37 12.09 3.82
N LEU A 194 12.73 10.83 3.62
CA LEU A 194 13.96 10.45 2.91
C LEU A 194 13.63 10.09 1.46
N ALA A 195 14.38 10.61 0.50
CA ALA A 195 14.16 10.31 -0.91
C ALA A 195 15.31 9.55 -1.58
N PHE A 196 14.93 8.74 -2.56
CA PHE A 196 15.82 7.99 -3.43
C PHE A 196 15.34 8.12 -4.89
N SER A 197 16.23 8.50 -5.79
CA SER A 197 15.91 8.75 -7.21
C SER A 197 15.85 7.49 -8.07
N GLY A 198 16.12 6.32 -7.47
CA GLY A 198 16.39 5.07 -8.19
C GLY A 198 17.89 4.83 -8.41
N GLU A 199 18.70 5.89 -8.31
CA GLU A 199 20.15 5.84 -8.56
C GLU A 199 20.94 6.37 -7.35
N THR A 200 20.42 7.44 -6.72
CA THR A 200 21.10 8.17 -5.65
C THR A 200 20.18 8.42 -4.47
N ALA A 201 20.74 8.34 -3.26
CA ALA A 201 20.07 8.83 -2.06
C ALA A 201 20.12 10.36 -2.05
N LEU A 202 18.95 11.00 -1.99
CA LEU A 202 18.81 12.46 -2.01
C LEU A 202 18.78 13.05 -0.60
N GLY A 203 18.68 12.20 0.43
CA GLY A 203 18.63 12.63 1.83
C GLY A 203 17.24 13.11 2.24
N ASP A 204 17.21 13.99 3.23
CA ASP A 204 15.99 14.57 3.78
C ASP A 204 15.37 15.60 2.81
N LEU A 205 14.10 15.42 2.48
CA LEU A 205 13.31 16.35 1.68
C LEU A 205 12.31 17.13 2.54
N ARG A 206 12.11 18.40 2.19
CA ARG A 206 10.99 19.21 2.65
C ARG A 206 9.95 19.29 1.54
N LEU A 207 8.73 18.88 1.84
CA LEU A 207 7.65 18.79 0.86
C LEU A 207 6.59 19.86 1.12
N ALA A 208 6.08 20.46 0.05
CA ALA A 208 4.89 21.30 0.09
C ALA A 208 3.66 20.42 -0.23
N ALA A 209 3.06 19.83 0.80
CA ALA A 209 1.91 18.95 0.66
C ALA A 209 0.57 19.70 0.63
N TRP A 210 -0.46 19.06 0.09
CA TRP A 210 -1.84 19.54 0.03
C TRP A 210 -2.82 18.39 0.34
N ASP A 211 -4.09 18.72 0.54
CA ASP A 211 -5.15 17.70 0.62
C ASP A 211 -5.49 17.21 -0.79
N ASP A 212 -5.35 15.91 -1.02
CA ASP A 212 -5.65 15.22 -2.27
C ASP A 212 -6.66 14.11 -2.00
N ASP A 213 -7.76 14.09 -2.76
CA ASP A 213 -8.87 13.17 -2.60
C ASP A 213 -8.82 11.98 -3.58
N PHE A 214 -7.74 11.82 -4.34
CA PHE A 214 -7.63 10.78 -5.36
C PHE A 214 -7.89 9.38 -4.80
N VAL A 215 -7.34 9.04 -3.64
CA VAL A 215 -7.52 7.69 -3.07
C VAL A 215 -8.99 7.40 -2.72
N SER A 216 -9.76 8.41 -2.34
CA SER A 216 -11.19 8.23 -2.01
C SER A 216 -12.09 8.30 -3.25
N THR A 217 -11.70 9.05 -4.29
CA THR A 217 -12.52 9.31 -5.48
C THR A 217 -12.20 8.44 -6.70
N PHE A 218 -10.93 8.03 -6.88
CA PHE A 218 -10.51 7.27 -8.04
C PHE A 218 -11.09 5.85 -8.04
N ARG A 219 -11.51 5.39 -9.22
CA ARG A 219 -12.02 4.04 -9.45
C ARG A 219 -11.40 3.50 -10.74
N VAL A 220 -10.77 2.32 -10.64
CA VAL A 220 -10.28 1.61 -11.82
C VAL A 220 -11.48 1.16 -12.65
N GLN A 221 -11.45 1.47 -13.95
CA GLN A 221 -12.54 1.11 -14.86
C GLN A 221 -12.73 -0.41 -14.86
N ASN A 222 -13.98 -0.85 -14.78
CA ASN A 222 -14.37 -2.26 -14.75
C ASN A 222 -13.85 -3.07 -13.55
N TYR A 223 -13.29 -2.43 -12.52
CA TYR A 223 -12.94 -3.12 -11.29
C TYR A 223 -14.20 -3.44 -10.46
N GLN A 224 -14.37 -4.71 -10.12
CA GLN A 224 -15.46 -5.19 -9.28
C GLN A 224 -14.92 -5.54 -7.90
N LEU A 225 -15.43 -4.87 -6.87
CA LEU A 225 -15.10 -5.20 -5.48
C LEU A 225 -15.58 -6.61 -5.15
N ALA A 226 -14.79 -7.32 -4.35
CA ALA A 226 -15.20 -8.61 -3.82
C ALA A 226 -16.48 -8.45 -2.96
N PRO A 227 -17.42 -9.41 -2.99
CA PRO A 227 -18.64 -9.35 -2.20
C PRO A 227 -18.36 -9.09 -0.71
N GLY A 228 -19.06 -8.11 -0.12
CA GLY A 228 -18.93 -7.75 1.29
C GLY A 228 -17.75 -6.83 1.62
N VAL A 229 -16.90 -6.49 0.65
CA VAL A 229 -15.84 -5.48 0.85
C VAL A 229 -16.42 -4.07 0.76
N VAL A 230 -16.08 -3.23 1.74
CA VAL A 230 -16.41 -1.80 1.76
C VAL A 230 -15.11 -1.00 1.85
N CYS A 231 -14.88 -0.16 0.85
CA CYS A 231 -13.75 0.75 0.80
C CYS A 231 -14.13 2.10 1.38
N GLN A 232 -13.36 2.54 2.36
CA GLN A 232 -13.51 3.84 3.05
C GLN A 232 -12.39 4.78 2.66
#